data_AF-A0A376W2C9-F1
#
_entry.id   AF-A0A376W2C9-F1
#
_cell.length_a   1.000
_cell.length_b   1.000
_cell.length_c   1.000
_cell.angle_alpha   90.00
_cell.angle_beta   90.00
_cell.angle_gamma   90.00
#
_symmetry.space_group_name_H-M   'P 1'
#
loop_
_entity.id
_entity.type
_entity.pdbx_description
1 polymer ?
#
loop_
_entity_poly.entity_id
_entity_poly.type
_entity_poly.pdbx_seq_one_letter_code
_entity_poly.pdbx_strand_id
1 'polypeptide(L)'
;MAIEGDSTATAFKLTSRLITNTLTQLDTSGSTLNVGVDYNGAAVEKTGDTVMIDTANGVLGGNLSPLANGYNASNRTTAQDGFTFSIISGTTNGTTAVTDYSTLPEGIWSGDVSVQFDATWTS
;
A
#
# COMPACT_ATOMS: atom_id res chain seq x y z
N MET A 1 -2.20 11.57 3.76
CA MET A 1 -3.63 11.39 3.45
C MET A 1 -4.42 12.65 3.84
N ALA A 2 -5.43 13.01 3.06
CA ALA A 2 -6.35 14.12 3.36
C ALA A 2 -7.78 13.70 3.02
N ILE A 3 -8.73 13.89 3.95
CA ILE A 3 -10.14 13.56 3.77
C ILE A 3 -11.02 14.80 4.00
N GLU A 4 -12.15 14.87 3.32
CA GLU A 4 -13.24 15.78 3.68
C GLU A 4 -14.10 15.11 4.74
N GLY A 5 -14.48 15.82 5.80
CA GLY A 5 -15.34 15.26 6.82
C GLY A 5 -16.81 15.18 6.38
N ASP A 6 -17.52 14.14 6.83
CA ASP A 6 -18.96 13.98 6.66
C ASP A 6 -19.63 14.00 8.03
N SER A 7 -20.25 15.13 8.37
CA SER A 7 -20.92 15.34 9.66
C SER A 7 -22.07 14.37 9.97
N THR A 8 -22.56 13.63 8.96
CA THR A 8 -23.60 12.63 9.14
C THR A 8 -23.05 11.23 9.40
N ALA A 9 -21.74 11.02 9.27
CA ALA A 9 -21.12 9.72 9.44
C ALA A 9 -20.96 9.36 10.93
N THR A 10 -21.36 8.14 11.26
CA THR A 10 -21.18 7.50 12.56
C THR A 10 -20.00 6.51 12.57
N ALA A 11 -19.51 6.07 11.41
CA ALA A 11 -18.27 5.29 11.29
C ALA A 11 -17.44 5.63 10.04
N PHE A 12 -16.15 5.30 10.10
CA PHE A 12 -15.19 5.50 9.01
C PHE A 12 -14.27 4.29 8.87
N LYS A 13 -14.02 3.91 7.62
CA LYS A 13 -13.11 2.83 7.25
C LYS A 13 -12.15 3.30 6.16
N LEU A 14 -10.87 2.99 6.34
CA LEU A 14 -9.81 3.20 5.36
C LEU A 14 -9.07 1.88 5.15
N THR A 15 -8.99 1.44 3.90
CA THR A 15 -8.21 0.27 3.49
C THR A 15 -7.20 0.61 2.42
N SER A 16 -6.21 -0.26 2.24
CA SER A 16 -5.23 -0.17 1.17
C SER A 16 -5.08 -1.49 0.41
N ARG A 17 -4.78 -1.41 -0.89
CA ARG A 17 -4.57 -2.58 -1.76
C ARG A 17 -3.44 -2.30 -2.74
N LEU A 18 -2.54 -3.26 -2.92
CA LEU A 18 -1.45 -3.15 -3.88
C LEU A 18 -1.98 -3.35 -5.30
N ILE A 19 -1.57 -2.51 -6.25
CA ILE A 19 -2.02 -2.59 -7.64
C ILE A 19 -0.86 -3.02 -8.55
N THR A 20 0.19 -2.18 -8.62
CA THR A 20 1.44 -2.51 -9.33
C THR A 20 2.60 -2.60 -8.36
N ASN A 21 3.54 -3.51 -8.63
CA ASN A 21 4.71 -3.71 -7.78
C ASN A 21 5.88 -4.36 -8.54
N THR A 22 5.88 -4.29 -9.86
CA THR A 22 6.90 -4.95 -10.69
C THR A 22 7.85 -3.88 -11.20
N LEU A 23 9.14 -4.08 -10.92
CA LEU A 23 10.23 -3.33 -11.52
C LEU A 23 10.82 -4.20 -12.63
N THR A 24 10.99 -3.65 -13.83
CA THR A 24 11.54 -4.38 -14.98
C THR A 24 12.92 -3.83 -15.30
N GLN A 25 13.85 -4.71 -15.64
CA GLN A 25 15.20 -4.32 -16.00
C GLN A 25 15.19 -3.49 -17.29
N LEU A 26 16.11 -2.55 -17.40
CA LEU A 26 16.22 -1.66 -18.56
C LEU A 26 17.00 -2.26 -19.74
N ASP A 27 17.58 -3.46 -19.58
CA ASP A 27 18.28 -4.16 -20.65
C ASP A 27 17.34 -5.07 -21.47
N THR A 28 17.89 -6.05 -22.20
CA THR A 28 17.12 -6.97 -23.03
C THR A 28 16.74 -8.28 -22.33
N SER A 29 17.09 -8.49 -21.05
CA SER A 29 16.86 -9.76 -20.37
C SER A 29 15.38 -10.01 -20.07
N GLY A 30 14.61 -8.94 -19.85
CA GLY A 30 13.23 -9.02 -19.35
C GLY A 30 13.14 -9.36 -17.85
N SER A 31 14.24 -9.39 -17.12
CA SER A 31 14.28 -9.64 -15.68
C SER A 31 13.36 -8.69 -14.91
N THR A 32 12.73 -9.22 -13.86
CA THR A 32 11.86 -8.44 -12.98
C THR A 32 12.21 -8.59 -11.52
N LEU A 33 11.92 -7.55 -10.72
CA LEU A 33 11.87 -7.59 -9.26
C LEU A 33 10.46 -7.24 -8.81
N ASN A 34 9.93 -7.96 -7.83
CA ASN A 34 8.65 -7.65 -7.21
C ASN A 34 8.85 -7.02 -5.83
N VAL A 35 8.16 -5.91 -5.61
CA VAL A 35 8.21 -5.14 -4.36
C VAL A 35 7.09 -5.60 -3.43
N GLY A 36 7.44 -6.00 -2.21
CA GLY A 36 6.51 -6.16 -1.11
C GLY A 36 6.25 -4.82 -0.43
N VAL A 37 5.00 -4.61 -0.02
CA VAL A 37 4.56 -3.42 0.71
C VAL A 37 4.00 -3.86 2.05
N ASP A 38 4.49 -3.25 3.14
CA ASP A 38 4.09 -3.55 4.50
C ASP A 38 3.59 -2.30 5.22
N TYR A 39 2.49 -2.46 5.95
CA TYR A 39 1.91 -1.46 6.83
C TYR A 39 1.90 -1.98 8.27
N ASN A 40 2.81 -1.45 9.10
CA ASN A 40 2.92 -1.81 10.53
C ASN A 40 3.01 -3.32 10.80
N GLY A 41 3.74 -4.06 9.94
CA GLY A 41 3.92 -5.51 10.04
C GLY A 41 2.84 -6.35 9.33
N ALA A 42 1.86 -5.71 8.69
CA ALA A 42 0.87 -6.38 7.85
C ALA A 42 1.15 -6.12 6.36
N ALA A 43 1.21 -7.19 5.57
CA ALA A 43 1.38 -7.09 4.13
C ALA A 43 0.18 -6.37 3.47
N VAL A 44 0.47 -5.49 2.51
CA VAL A 44 -0.49 -4.90 1.58
C VAL A 44 -0.40 -5.68 0.27
N GLU A 45 -1.43 -6.49 0.00
CA GLU A 45 -1.43 -7.43 -1.12
C GLU A 45 -2.34 -6.97 -2.27
N LYS A 46 -2.23 -7.65 -3.42
CA LYS A 46 -3.13 -7.41 -4.56
C LYS A 46 -4.51 -8.05 -4.37
N THR A 47 -4.55 -9.11 -3.59
CA THR A 47 -5.68 -10.04 -3.44
C THR A 47 -6.67 -9.62 -2.37
N GLY A 48 -6.31 -8.70 -1.46
CA GLY A 48 -7.16 -8.27 -0.36
C GLY A 48 -6.95 -6.81 0.03
N ASP A 49 -7.87 -6.30 0.83
CA ASP A 49 -7.82 -4.95 1.39
C ASP A 49 -7.21 -5.01 2.80
N THR A 50 -6.09 -4.34 3.00
CA THR A 50 -5.45 -4.21 4.31
C THR A 50 -6.10 -3.07 5.07
N VAL A 51 -6.72 -3.37 6.22
CA VAL A 51 -7.39 -2.39 7.07
C VAL A 51 -6.37 -1.47 7.73
N MET A 52 -6.55 -0.16 7.54
CA MET A 52 -5.73 0.88 8.17
C MET A 52 -6.52 1.61 9.26
N ILE A 53 -7.79 1.92 9.01
CA ILE A 53 -8.74 2.47 9.98
C ILE A 53 -10.06 1.71 9.84
N ASP A 54 -10.69 1.37 10.95
CA ASP A 54 -12.04 0.81 11.01
C ASP A 54 -12.63 1.21 12.38
N THR A 55 -13.27 2.38 12.45
CA THR A 55 -13.71 2.95 13.74
C THR A 55 -14.81 2.12 14.39
N ALA A 56 -15.65 1.45 13.59
CA ALA A 56 -16.68 0.53 14.09
C ALA A 56 -16.08 -0.67 14.83
N ASN A 57 -14.85 -1.08 14.46
CA ASN A 57 -14.12 -2.19 15.08
C ASN A 57 -12.94 -1.73 15.95
N GLY A 58 -12.87 -0.44 16.30
CA GLY A 58 -11.84 0.11 17.20
C GLY A 58 -10.44 0.24 16.60
N VAL A 59 -10.26 0.11 15.29
CA VAL A 59 -8.97 0.31 14.63
C VAL A 59 -8.81 1.78 14.28
N LEU A 60 -7.96 2.50 15.01
CA LEU A 60 -7.81 3.95 14.87
C LEU A 60 -6.66 4.38 13.93
N GLY A 61 -5.84 3.44 13.44
CA GLY A 61 -4.83 3.72 12.43
C GLY A 61 -3.55 4.43 12.88
N GLY A 62 -3.19 4.39 14.17
CA GLY A 62 -1.87 4.85 14.64
C GLY A 62 -1.58 6.30 14.26
N ASN A 63 -0.58 6.55 13.41
CA ASN A 63 -0.25 7.89 12.93
C ASN A 63 -1.38 8.51 12.07
N LEU A 64 -2.26 7.69 11.49
CA LEU A 64 -3.48 8.11 10.79
C LEU A 64 -4.69 8.38 11.72
N SER A 65 -4.54 8.22 13.03
CA SER A 65 -5.62 8.47 14.01
C SER A 65 -6.27 9.86 13.97
N PRO A 66 -5.63 10.95 13.51
CA PRO A 66 -6.35 12.19 13.28
C PRO A 66 -7.54 12.02 12.31
N LEU A 67 -7.42 11.16 11.29
CA LEU A 67 -8.52 10.88 10.36
C LEU A 67 -9.67 10.13 11.06
N ALA A 68 -9.36 9.18 11.95
CA ALA A 68 -10.34 8.46 12.75
C ALA A 68 -11.10 9.36 13.74
N ASN A 69 -10.51 10.50 14.13
CA ASN A 69 -11.16 11.51 14.97
C ASN A 69 -11.89 12.59 14.15
N GLY A 70 -11.42 12.88 12.94
CA GLY A 70 -11.90 14.00 12.11
C GLY A 70 -12.81 13.60 10.95
N TYR A 71 -13.13 12.30 10.76
CA TYR A 71 -13.94 11.83 9.64
C TYR A 71 -15.34 12.43 9.57
N ASN A 72 -15.87 12.92 10.69
CA ASN A 72 -17.19 13.56 10.80
C ASN A 72 -17.12 15.04 11.20
N ALA A 73 -15.95 15.66 11.09
CA ALA A 73 -15.82 17.11 11.24
C ALA A 73 -16.46 17.83 10.04
N SER A 74 -16.71 19.14 10.17
CA SER A 74 -17.23 19.98 9.07
C SER A 74 -16.14 20.48 8.11
N ASN A 75 -14.90 20.01 8.26
CA ASN A 75 -13.74 20.47 7.51
C ASN A 75 -12.82 19.30 7.13
N ARG A 76 -11.75 19.63 6.41
CA ARG A 76 -10.71 18.69 6.00
C ARG A 76 -9.84 18.28 7.16
N THR A 77 -9.52 16.98 7.22
CA THR A 77 -8.54 16.42 8.14
C THR A 77 -7.39 15.80 7.37
N THR A 78 -6.15 15.98 7.85
CA THR A 78 -4.96 15.41 7.23
C THR A 78 -4.15 14.61 8.25
N ALA A 79 -3.49 13.57 7.79
CA ALA A 79 -2.55 12.76 8.57
C ALA A 79 -1.49 12.16 7.65
N GLN A 80 -0.36 11.75 8.21
CA GLN A 80 0.76 11.15 7.48
C GLN A 80 1.10 9.81 8.12
N ASP A 81 1.48 8.85 7.28
CA ASP A 81 2.06 7.58 7.69
C ASP A 81 2.92 7.03 6.55
N GLY A 82 3.60 5.91 6.78
CA GLY A 82 4.47 5.28 5.81
C GLY A 82 4.19 3.78 5.60
N PHE A 83 4.77 3.26 4.53
CA PHE A 83 4.91 1.82 4.31
C PHE A 83 6.39 1.44 4.31
N THR A 84 6.68 0.18 4.65
CA THR A 84 7.99 -0.42 4.40
C THR A 84 7.95 -1.13 3.04
N PHE A 85 8.94 -0.85 2.20
CA PHE A 85 9.09 -1.46 0.88
C PHE A 85 10.31 -2.40 0.88
N SER A 86 10.18 -3.59 0.31
CA SER A 86 11.27 -4.57 0.20
C SER A 86 11.17 -5.34 -1.11
N ILE A 87 12.29 -5.92 -1.57
CA ILE A 87 12.26 -6.87 -2.69
C ILE A 87 11.90 -8.24 -2.13
N ILE A 88 10.78 -8.81 -2.60
CA ILE A 88 10.25 -10.09 -2.09
C ILE A 88 10.44 -11.26 -3.04
N SER A 89 10.63 -10.98 -4.33
CA SER A 89 10.96 -11.98 -5.35
C SER A 89 11.53 -11.32 -6.60
N GLY A 90 12.05 -12.12 -7.51
CA GLY A 90 12.50 -11.67 -8.81
C GLY A 90 12.50 -12.80 -9.84
N THR A 91 12.72 -12.44 -11.09
CA THR A 91 12.83 -13.38 -12.21
C THR A 91 14.02 -13.04 -13.10
N THR A 92 14.62 -14.04 -13.75
CA THR A 92 15.73 -13.80 -14.70
C THR A 92 15.26 -13.25 -16.04
N ASN A 93 14.00 -13.48 -16.41
CA ASN A 93 13.47 -13.22 -17.77
C ASN A 93 11.99 -12.80 -17.79
N GLY A 94 11.45 -12.38 -16.65
CA GLY A 94 10.03 -12.03 -16.48
C GLY A 94 9.14 -13.20 -16.07
N THR A 95 9.64 -14.43 -16.12
CA THR A 95 8.86 -15.65 -15.81
C THR A 95 9.58 -16.60 -14.86
N THR A 96 10.86 -16.91 -15.11
CA THR A 96 11.64 -17.86 -14.31
C THR A 96 12.07 -17.22 -13.00
N ALA A 97 11.48 -17.65 -11.90
CA ALA A 97 11.81 -17.15 -10.56
C ALA A 97 13.27 -17.43 -10.19
N VAL A 98 13.91 -16.49 -9.47
CA VAL A 98 15.23 -16.70 -8.86
C VAL A 98 15.11 -17.14 -7.42
N THR A 99 16.01 -18.02 -6.99
CA THR A 99 16.22 -18.37 -5.58
C THR A 99 17.45 -17.70 -4.97
N ASP A 100 18.28 -17.07 -5.81
CA ASP A 100 19.50 -16.36 -5.43
C ASP A 100 19.63 -15.11 -6.30
N TYR A 101 19.53 -13.92 -5.68
CA TYR A 101 19.59 -12.65 -6.38
C TYR A 101 20.96 -12.37 -7.02
N SER A 102 22.04 -13.00 -6.56
CA SER A 102 23.38 -12.83 -7.16
C SER A 102 23.47 -13.39 -8.59
N THR A 103 22.47 -14.16 -9.03
CA THR A 103 22.36 -14.71 -10.38
C THR A 103 21.66 -13.78 -11.37
N LEU A 104 21.09 -12.66 -10.89
CA LEU A 104 20.45 -11.68 -11.75
C LEU A 104 21.50 -10.91 -12.57
N PRO A 105 21.14 -10.48 -13.79
CA PRO A 105 22.00 -9.62 -14.59
C PRO A 105 22.26 -8.29 -13.88
N GLU A 106 23.48 -7.75 -13.99
CA GLU A 106 23.80 -6.44 -13.44
C GLU A 106 22.95 -5.33 -14.11
N GLY A 107 22.57 -4.30 -13.34
CA GLY A 107 21.92 -3.11 -13.90
C GLY A 107 20.85 -2.51 -13.00
N ILE A 108 19.88 -1.86 -13.65
CA ILE A 108 18.81 -1.11 -13.00
C ILE A 108 17.47 -1.70 -13.40
N TRP A 109 16.62 -1.94 -12.41
CA TRP A 109 15.19 -2.23 -12.57
C TRP A 109 14.39 -1.00 -12.19
N SER A 110 13.37 -0.69 -12.97
CA SER A 110 12.49 0.46 -12.72
C SER A 110 11.04 0.10 -13.04
N GLY A 111 10.12 0.78 -12.37
CA GLY A 111 8.69 0.58 -12.53
C GLY A 111 7.92 1.26 -11.41
N ASP A 112 6.60 1.35 -11.60
CA ASP A 112 5.72 1.98 -10.63
C ASP A 112 5.28 0.99 -9.55
N VAL A 113 5.34 1.43 -8.30
CA VAL A 113 4.69 0.76 -7.17
C VAL A 113 3.48 1.59 -6.78
N SER A 114 2.27 1.09 -7.07
CA SER A 114 1.03 1.81 -6.82
C SER A 114 0.16 1.08 -5.79
N VAL A 115 -0.32 1.84 -4.81
CA VAL A 115 -1.22 1.38 -3.75
C VAL A 115 -2.50 2.19 -3.85
N GLN A 116 -3.62 1.49 -3.97
CA GLN A 116 -4.95 2.06 -3.91
C GLN A 116 -5.36 2.25 -2.45
N PHE A 117 -6.08 3.33 -2.17
CA PHE A 117 -6.71 3.58 -0.89
C PHE A 117 -8.21 3.76 -1.08
N ASP A 118 -9.01 3.08 -0.26
CA ASP A 118 -10.47 3.17 -0.29
C ASP A 118 -10.98 3.69 1.05
N ALA A 119 -11.75 4.79 0.99
CA ALA A 119 -12.32 5.45 2.15
C ALA A 119 -13.85 5.28 2.13
N THR A 120 -14.41 4.79 3.23
CA THR A 120 -15.85 4.54 3.38
C THR A 120 -16.36 5.25 4.62
N TRP A 121 -17.41 6.07 4.45
CA TRP A 121 -18.20 6.65 5.53
C TRP A 121 -19.50 5.87 5.68
N THR A 122 -19.94 5.65 6.91
CA THR A 122 -21.23 5.02 7.23
C THR A 122 -21.99 5.91 8.20
N SER A 123 -23.30 6.08 7.97
CA SER A 123 -24.21 6.88 8.80
C SER A 123 -25.10 6.00 9.68
#